data_AF-A0A1B9QUW8-F1
#
_entry.id   AF-A0A1B9QUW8-F1
#
_cell.length_a   1.000
_cell.length_b   1.000
_cell.length_c   1.000
_cell.angle_alpha   90.00
_cell.angle_beta   90.00
_cell.angle_gamma   90.00
#
_symmetry.space_group_name_H-M   'P 1'
#
loop_
_entity.id
_entity.type
_entity.pdbx_description
1 polymer ?
#
loop_
_entity_poly.entity_id
_entity_poly.type
_entity_poly.pdbx_seq_one_letter_code
_entity_poly.pdbx_strand_id
1 'polypeptide(L)'
;RFLCSLIESNFLVSFLSNNLITLLIALLAINTTTGRIVMTKLREIIERHGGNFSATLGQLKLSIVEQLVFIVLAIMFLVLLGSKPVTDSNQYIRPLLESGLIAVFIASLHNLYDTANSIFVILGWEGEQ
;
A
#
# COMPACT_ATOMS: atom_id res chain seq x y z
N ARG A 1 -1.59 14.19 9.55
CA ARG A 1 -2.16 15.54 9.74
C ARG A 1 -1.39 16.40 10.77
N PHE A 2 -0.80 15.83 11.84
CA PHE A 2 -0.10 16.63 12.89
C PHE A 2 1.06 17.50 12.38
N LEU A 3 1.94 16.94 11.54
CA LEU A 3 3.02 17.72 10.91
C LEU A 3 2.45 18.82 10.01
N CYS A 4 1.45 18.50 9.18
CA CYS A 4 0.76 19.48 8.33
C CYS A 4 0.10 20.62 9.13
N SER A 5 -0.48 20.33 10.30
CA SER A 5 -1.05 21.38 11.16
C SER A 5 0.01 22.25 11.84
N LEU A 6 1.21 21.71 12.14
CA LEU A 6 2.31 22.50 12.70
C LEU A 6 2.86 23.53 11.70
N ILE A 7 2.77 23.24 10.40
CA ILE A 7 3.27 24.09 9.32
C ILE A 7 2.13 24.76 8.52
N GLU A 8 0.90 24.69 9.01
CA GLU A 8 -0.33 25.19 8.35
C GLU A 8 -0.48 24.78 6.87
N SER A 9 0.05 23.61 6.49
CA SER A 9 0.08 23.16 5.10
C SER A 9 -1.05 22.20 4.78
N ASN A 10 -1.88 22.57 3.81
CA ASN A 10 -2.91 21.71 3.23
C ASN A 10 -2.43 20.93 2.00
N PHE A 11 -1.13 21.03 1.67
CA PHE A 11 -0.58 20.46 0.44
C PHE A 11 -0.84 18.96 0.32
N LEU A 12 -0.43 18.16 1.32
CA LEU A 12 -0.51 16.70 1.26
C LEU A 12 -1.96 16.23 1.14
N VAL A 13 -2.87 16.81 1.93
CA VAL A 13 -4.29 16.43 1.91
C VAL A 13 -4.92 16.79 0.57
N SER A 14 -4.61 17.96 0.01
CA SER A 14 -5.09 18.37 -1.31
C SER A 14 -4.55 17.46 -2.42
N PHE A 15 -3.25 17.15 -2.38
CA PHE A 15 -2.62 16.25 -3.32
C PHE A 15 -3.24 14.85 -3.30
N LEU A 16 -3.41 14.27 -2.11
CA LEU A 16 -4.01 12.95 -1.94
C LEU A 16 -5.51 12.95 -2.32
N SER A 17 -6.27 13.98 -1.96
CA SER A 17 -7.69 14.08 -2.35
C SER A 17 -7.90 14.02 -3.86
N ASN A 18 -6.96 14.57 -4.63
CA ASN A 18 -7.05 14.63 -6.08
C ASN A 18 -6.42 13.42 -6.80
N ASN A 19 -5.42 12.77 -6.20
CA ASN A 19 -4.58 11.81 -6.92
C ASN A 19 -4.49 10.42 -6.26
N LEU A 20 -5.01 10.23 -5.04
CA LEU A 20 -4.76 9.02 -4.26
C LEU A 20 -5.18 7.74 -5.00
N ILE A 21 -6.34 7.73 -5.67
CA ILE A 21 -6.80 6.53 -6.39
C ILE A 21 -5.83 6.16 -7.53
N THR A 22 -5.40 7.14 -8.32
CA THR A 22 -4.41 6.94 -9.39
C THR A 22 -3.10 6.41 -8.84
N LEU A 23 -2.63 6.96 -7.73
CA LEU A 23 -1.40 6.50 -7.05
C LEU A 23 -1.56 5.06 -6.55
N LEU A 24 -2.67 4.71 -5.91
CA LEU A 24 -2.90 3.36 -5.38
C LEU A 24 -3.01 2.31 -6.48
N ILE A 25 -3.64 2.65 -7.62
CA ILE A 25 -3.70 1.76 -8.80
C ILE A 25 -2.30 1.58 -9.40
N ALA A 26 -1.51 2.65 -9.52
CA ALA A 26 -0.12 2.55 -9.97
C ALA A 26 0.71 1.66 -9.04
N LEU A 27 0.58 1.85 -7.73
CA LEU A 27 1.25 1.01 -6.72
C LEU A 27 0.79 -0.45 -6.78
N LEU A 28 -0.50 -0.71 -7.03
CA LEU A 28 -1.01 -2.07 -7.22
C LEU A 28 -0.37 -2.75 -8.43
N ALA A 29 -0.25 -2.05 -9.56
CA ALA A 29 0.38 -2.58 -10.76
C ALA A 29 1.86 -2.92 -10.51
N ILE A 30 2.59 -2.03 -9.84
CA ILE A 30 3.98 -2.25 -9.46
C ILE A 30 4.08 -3.45 -8.50
N ASN A 31 3.31 -3.45 -7.41
CA ASN A 31 3.35 -4.51 -6.39
C ASN A 31 2.96 -5.90 -6.95
N THR A 32 2.00 -5.94 -7.88
CA THR A 32 1.62 -7.18 -8.57
C THR A 32 2.76 -7.70 -9.45
N THR A 33 3.48 -6.79 -10.13
CA THR A 33 4.60 -7.14 -11.00
C THR A 33 5.79 -7.64 -10.18
N THR A 34 6.18 -6.92 -9.12
CA THR A 34 7.26 -7.30 -8.22
C THR A 34 6.93 -8.58 -7.46
N GLY A 35 5.74 -8.69 -6.90
CA GLY A 35 5.27 -9.90 -6.20
C GLY A 35 5.27 -11.14 -7.11
N ARG A 36 4.93 -10.98 -8.41
CA ARG A 36 5.05 -12.06 -9.39
C ARG A 36 6.51 -12.49 -9.59
N ILE A 37 7.44 -11.55 -9.68
CA ILE A 37 8.88 -11.85 -9.81
C ILE A 37 9.37 -12.63 -8.58
N VAL A 38 9.04 -12.16 -7.37
CA VAL A 38 9.37 -12.85 -6.11
C VAL A 38 8.81 -14.27 -6.10
N MET A 39 7.54 -14.43 -6.46
CA MET A 39 6.86 -15.71 -6.48
C MET A 39 7.49 -16.70 -7.47
N THR A 40 7.89 -16.24 -8.65
CA THR A 40 8.61 -17.07 -9.63
C THR A 40 9.97 -17.50 -9.09
N LYS A 41 10.73 -16.58 -8.49
CA LYS A 41 12.05 -16.90 -7.90
C LYS A 41 11.97 -17.88 -6.74
N LEU A 42 10.99 -17.71 -5.85
CA LEU A 42 10.76 -18.69 -4.77
C LEU A 42 10.41 -20.08 -5.32
N ARG A 43 9.67 -20.17 -6.43
CA ARG A 43 9.38 -21.46 -7.09
C ARG A 43 10.64 -22.09 -7.69
N GLU A 44 11.48 -21.30 -8.35
CA GLU A 44 12.78 -21.78 -8.87
C GLU A 44 13.65 -22.35 -7.74
N ILE A 45 13.69 -21.69 -6.57
CA ILE A 45 14.42 -22.18 -5.40
C ILE A 45 13.85 -23.51 -4.89
N ILE A 46 12.52 -23.64 -4.78
CA ILE A 46 11.85 -24.88 -4.38
C ILE A 46 12.21 -26.03 -5.32
N GLU A 47 12.18 -25.78 -6.63
CA GLU A 47 12.46 -26.80 -7.65
C GLU A 47 13.92 -27.26 -7.61
N ARG A 48 14.87 -26.36 -7.33
CA ARG A 48 16.31 -26.67 -7.32
C ARG A 48 16.82 -27.23 -6.00
N HIS A 49 16.33 -26.72 -4.87
CA HIS A 49 16.89 -26.99 -3.55
C HIS A 49 15.89 -27.61 -2.57
N GLY A 50 14.62 -27.74 -2.96
CA GLY A 50 13.54 -28.11 -2.06
C GLY A 50 13.16 -26.97 -1.11
N GLY A 51 12.42 -27.32 -0.05
CA GLY A 51 11.90 -26.35 0.92
C GLY A 51 10.42 -26.05 0.74
N ASN A 52 9.80 -25.50 1.79
CA ASN A 52 8.38 -25.18 1.81
C ASN A 52 8.18 -23.68 2.03
N PHE A 53 7.88 -22.96 0.93
CA PHE A 53 7.49 -21.55 0.97
C PHE A 53 6.00 -21.35 0.71
N SER A 54 5.15 -22.38 0.87
CA SER A 54 3.71 -22.25 0.62
C SER A 54 3.06 -21.14 1.45
N ALA A 55 3.53 -20.94 2.69
CA ALA A 55 3.09 -19.84 3.55
C ALA A 55 3.49 -18.47 2.96
N THR A 56 4.76 -18.28 2.59
CA THR A 56 5.27 -17.05 1.98
C THR A 56 4.57 -16.73 0.66
N LEU A 57 4.36 -17.74 -0.18
CA LEU A 57 3.60 -17.61 -1.43
C LEU A 57 2.14 -17.21 -1.17
N GLY A 58 1.55 -17.68 -0.07
CA GLY A 58 0.23 -17.24 0.40
C GLY A 58 0.22 -15.77 0.80
N GLN A 59 1.21 -15.33 1.58
CA GLN A 59 1.35 -13.94 2.03
C GLN A 59 1.57 -12.97 0.86
N LEU A 60 2.37 -13.34 -0.14
CA LEU A 60 2.56 -12.54 -1.35
C LEU A 60 1.25 -12.34 -2.13
N LYS A 61 0.38 -13.35 -2.19
CA LYS A 61 -0.96 -13.20 -2.77
C LYS A 61 -1.86 -12.32 -1.91
N LEU A 62 -1.77 -12.46 -0.58
CA LEU A 62 -2.54 -11.66 0.36
C LEU A 62 -2.20 -10.17 0.25
N SER A 63 -0.92 -9.83 0.10
CA SER A 63 -0.44 -8.45 -0.10
C SER A 63 -1.12 -7.75 -1.30
N ILE A 64 -1.42 -8.49 -2.39
CA ILE A 64 -2.16 -7.93 -3.54
C ILE A 64 -3.61 -7.62 -3.14
N VAL A 65 -4.24 -8.50 -2.36
CA VAL A 65 -5.60 -8.30 -1.85
C VAL A 65 -5.65 -7.11 -0.88
N GLU A 66 -4.66 -6.97 0.00
CA GLU A 66 -4.53 -5.82 0.91
C GLU A 66 -4.46 -4.49 0.14
N GLN A 67 -3.72 -4.47 -0.98
CA GLN A 67 -3.64 -3.29 -1.83
C GLN A 67 -5.00 -2.94 -2.48
N LEU A 68 -5.81 -3.93 -2.85
CA LEU A 68 -7.19 -3.71 -3.29
C LEU A 68 -8.07 -3.16 -2.16
N VAL A 69 -7.91 -3.68 -0.95
CA VAL A 69 -8.60 -3.17 0.25
C VAL A 69 -8.24 -1.70 0.51
N PHE A 70 -6.97 -1.31 0.35
CA PHE A 70 -6.55 0.09 0.46
C PHE A 70 -7.22 1.00 -0.57
N ILE A 71 -7.39 0.54 -1.81
CA ILE A 71 -8.13 1.30 -2.84
C ILE A 71 -9.59 1.52 -2.41
N VAL A 72 -10.27 0.46 -1.96
CA VAL A 72 -11.66 0.56 -1.50
C VAL A 72 -11.78 1.49 -0.29
N LEU A 73 -10.87 1.38 0.69
CA LEU A 73 -10.84 2.27 1.85
C LEU A 73 -10.59 3.73 1.46
N ALA A 74 -9.68 3.99 0.52
CA ALA A 74 -9.45 5.33 0.00
C ALA A 74 -10.70 5.91 -0.67
N ILE A 75 -11.41 5.12 -1.50
CA ILE A 75 -12.67 5.55 -2.11
C ILE A 75 -13.68 5.91 -1.04
N MET A 76 -13.85 5.06 -0.01
CA MET A 76 -14.78 5.35 1.09
C MET A 76 -14.42 6.65 1.81
N PHE A 77 -13.15 6.86 2.16
CA PHE A 77 -12.72 8.10 2.82
C PHE A 77 -12.92 9.33 1.94
N LEU A 78 -12.65 9.26 0.63
CA LEU A 78 -12.85 10.37 -0.30
C LEU A 78 -14.35 10.72 -0.46
N VAL A 79 -15.21 9.70 -0.59
CA VAL A 79 -16.66 9.89 -0.67
C VAL A 79 -17.20 10.55 0.60
N LEU A 80 -16.77 10.09 1.78
CA LEU A 80 -17.17 10.68 3.05
C LEU A 80 -16.64 12.12 3.21
N LEU A 81 -15.41 12.40 2.76
CA LEU A 81 -14.82 13.73 2.83
C LEU A 81 -15.50 14.73 1.87
N GLY A 82 -16.05 14.26 0.75
CA GLY A 82 -16.83 15.06 -0.18
C GLY A 82 -18.27 15.37 0.28
N SER A 83 -18.75 14.71 1.33
CA SER A 83 -20.12 14.83 1.83
C SER A 83 -20.23 15.90 2.92
N LYS A 84 -20.82 17.07 2.60
CA LYS A 84 -21.03 18.17 3.56
C LYS A 84 -21.78 17.73 4.83
N PRO A 85 -22.90 16.98 4.75
CA PRO A 85 -23.59 16.52 5.97
C PRO A 85 -22.71 15.67 6.90
N VAL A 86 -21.76 14.91 6.34
CA VAL A 86 -20.85 14.06 7.12
C VAL A 86 -19.74 14.91 7.75
N THR A 87 -19.14 15.82 6.99
CA THR A 87 -18.05 16.67 7.50
C THR A 87 -18.52 17.70 8.51
N ASP A 88 -19.74 18.19 8.37
CA ASP A 88 -20.29 19.28 9.19
C ASP A 88 -20.99 18.74 10.45
N SER A 89 -21.25 17.43 10.51
CA SER A 89 -21.83 16.76 11.68
C SER A 89 -20.94 16.87 12.93
N ASN A 90 -19.61 16.78 12.76
CA ASN A 90 -18.66 16.87 13.86
C ASN A 90 -17.28 17.38 13.39
N GLN A 91 -16.73 18.37 14.11
CA GLN A 91 -15.42 18.98 13.87
C GLN A 91 -14.24 18.00 13.77
N TYR A 92 -14.34 16.81 14.39
CA TYR A 92 -13.28 15.80 14.37
C TYR A 92 -13.33 14.85 13.16
N ILE A 93 -14.46 14.80 12.43
CA ILE A 93 -14.64 13.84 11.32
C ILE A 93 -13.72 14.16 10.15
N ARG A 94 -13.65 15.43 9.73
CA ARG A 94 -12.74 15.86 8.66
C ARG A 94 -11.27 15.52 8.98
N PRO A 95 -10.70 15.88 10.15
CA PRO A 95 -9.36 15.46 10.57
C PRO A 95 -9.13 13.95 10.57
N LEU A 96 -10.11 13.19 11.01
CA LEU A 96 -10.03 11.73 11.04
C LEU A 96 -9.96 11.15 9.63
N LEU A 97 -10.86 11.57 8.74
CA LEU A 97 -10.91 11.11 7.34
C LEU A 97 -9.63 11.47 6.58
N GLU A 98 -9.14 12.71 6.71
CA GLU A 98 -7.89 13.14 6.09
C GLU A 98 -6.68 12.37 6.62
N SER A 99 -6.66 12.05 7.92
CA SER A 99 -5.61 11.21 8.50
C SER A 99 -5.72 9.76 8.00
N GLY A 100 -6.95 9.26 7.79
CA GLY A 100 -7.22 7.98 7.15
C GLY A 100 -6.68 7.92 5.72
N LEU A 101 -6.86 8.96 4.90
CA LEU A 101 -6.29 9.05 3.55
C LEU A 101 -4.76 8.95 3.57
N ILE A 102 -4.11 9.68 4.49
CA ILE A 102 -2.65 9.63 4.67
C ILE A 102 -2.22 8.23 5.13
N ALA A 103 -2.93 7.63 6.08
CA ALA A 103 -2.63 6.30 6.58
C ALA A 103 -2.72 5.23 5.49
N VAL A 104 -3.78 5.27 4.65
CA VAL A 104 -3.93 4.37 3.51
C VAL A 104 -2.78 4.54 2.52
N PHE A 105 -2.40 5.79 2.21
CA PHE A 105 -1.28 6.05 1.33
C PHE A 105 0.04 5.47 1.88
N ILE A 106 0.35 5.73 3.16
CA ILE A 106 1.57 5.20 3.79
C ILE A 106 1.55 3.67 3.87
N ALA A 107 0.43 3.06 4.25
CA ALA A 107 0.29 1.61 4.31
C ALA A 107 0.52 0.96 2.93
N SER A 108 0.01 1.60 1.87
CA SER A 108 0.22 1.14 0.50
C SER A 108 1.70 1.22 0.05
N LEU A 109 2.41 2.28 0.44
CA LEU A 109 3.85 2.42 0.20
C LEU A 109 4.65 1.38 0.99
N HIS A 110 4.25 1.11 2.23
CA HIS A 110 4.88 0.11 3.08
C HIS A 110 4.74 -1.30 2.48
N ASN A 111 3.56 -1.64 1.98
CA ASN A 111 3.32 -2.92 1.31
C ASN A 111 4.20 -3.11 0.05
N LEU A 112 4.35 -2.04 -0.74
CA LEU A 112 5.28 -2.07 -1.87
C LEU A 112 6.74 -2.22 -1.41
N TYR A 113 7.13 -1.48 -0.37
CA TYR A 113 8.50 -1.52 0.18
C TYR A 113 8.88 -2.91 0.69
N ASP A 114 7.98 -3.58 1.40
CA ASP A 114 8.21 -4.95 1.91
C ASP A 114 8.39 -5.97 0.77
N THR A 115 7.54 -5.90 -0.25
CA THR A 115 7.66 -6.75 -1.44
C THR A 115 8.94 -6.47 -2.22
N ALA A 116 9.35 -5.19 -2.33
CA ALA A 116 10.59 -4.82 -3.01
C ALA A 116 11.83 -5.31 -2.25
N ASN A 117 11.85 -5.19 -0.92
CA ASN A 117 12.92 -5.72 -0.08
C ASN A 117 13.07 -7.24 -0.21
N SER A 118 11.95 -7.96 -0.34
CA SER A 118 11.96 -9.41 -0.55
C SER A 118 12.73 -9.80 -1.82
N ILE A 119 12.66 -9.01 -2.89
CA ILE A 119 13.47 -9.23 -4.11
C ILE A 119 14.96 -9.09 -3.81
N PHE A 120 15.37 -8.04 -3.10
CA PHE A 120 16.79 -7.82 -2.78
C PHE A 120 17.36 -8.95 -1.91
N VAL A 121 16.58 -9.46 -0.96
CA VAL A 121 17.00 -10.60 -0.13
C VAL A 121 17.20 -11.85 -0.99
N ILE A 122 16.28 -12.13 -1.91
CA ILE A 122 16.38 -13.31 -2.79
C ILE A 122 17.54 -13.19 -3.77
N LEU A 123 17.75 -12.02 -4.38
CA LEU A 123 18.88 -11.79 -5.28
C LEU A 123 20.22 -11.81 -4.55
N GLY A 124 20.27 -11.33 -3.30
CA GLY A 124 21.45 -11.44 -2.46
C GLY A 124 21.85 -12.90 -2.20
N TRP A 125 20.86 -13.78 -1.96
CA TRP A 125 21.10 -15.21 -1.80
C TRP A 125 21.63 -15.89 -3.08
N GLU A 126 21.13 -15.51 -4.27
CA GLU A 126 21.67 -16.02 -5.55
C GLU A 126 23.14 -15.62 -5.77
N GLY A 127 23.59 -14.49 -5.23
CA GLY A 127 24.98 -14.02 -5.37
C GLY A 127 26.00 -14.69 -4.42
N GLU A 128 25.52 -15.38 -3.38
CA GLU A 128 26.37 -16.10 -2.41
C GLU A 128 26.54 -17.59 -2.76
N GLN A 129 25.81 -18.11 -3.75
CA GLN A 129 25.92 -19.48 -4.27
C GLN A 129 26.78 -19.56 -5.54
#